data_AF-A0A0N8QPH9-F1
#
_entry.id   AF-A0A0N8QPH9-F1
#
_cell.length_a   1.000
_cell.length_b   1.000
_cell.length_c   1.000
_cell.angle_alpha   90.00
_cell.angle_beta   90.00
_cell.angle_gamma   90.00
#
_symmetry.space_group_name_H-M   'P 1'
#
loop_
_entity.id
_entity.type
_entity.pdbx_description
1 polymer ?
#
loop_
_entity_poly.entity_id
_entity_poly.type
_entity_poly.pdbx_seq_one_letter_code
_entity_poly.pdbx_strand_id
1 'polypeptide(L)'
;MVRCQAQHGGHGGRLVPPPRGLVREGTGRRHFARSGRGTSSNRRLGVQGGDPMSGPVRAGYLVQNRTTDPAYCPAPAVPVEIDPATEQVIDELFLRLQGACGAWRQSWPNQKIMDASKLEWLAEFMRSGITSMDQLRHGMRMVSASKSAFVPAPGVFVSWCFAPEGLGLPSVEVAYSQALRNSHPGMEGRGKWFHPAVYHATAAAGFLSLQTLPRELGVTRFEQKYLEQCRKIWHGEELPPVPVAQLAAPGKSITPEVGNQALADLRARRSGETQ
;
A
#
# COMPACT_ATOMS: atom_id res chain seq x y z
N MET A 1 48.56 27.83 -44.88
CA MET A 1 49.87 27.53 -44.26
C MET A 1 49.62 26.82 -42.94
N VAL A 2 50.15 25.59 -42.80
CA VAL A 2 50.45 24.85 -41.54
C VAL A 2 49.24 24.39 -40.70
N ARG A 3 49.06 23.12 -40.27
CA ARG A 3 49.55 21.78 -40.65
C ARG A 3 48.66 20.78 -39.88
N CYS A 4 48.35 19.64 -40.50
CA CYS A 4 47.82 18.45 -39.85
C CYS A 4 48.78 17.88 -38.79
N GLN A 5 48.23 17.32 -37.70
CA GLN A 5 48.80 16.14 -37.05
C GLN A 5 47.69 15.17 -36.65
N ALA A 6 47.80 13.97 -37.20
CA ALA A 6 47.07 12.76 -36.82
C ALA A 6 47.86 12.03 -35.72
N GLN A 7 47.16 11.36 -34.81
CA GLN A 7 47.70 10.24 -34.05
C GLN A 7 46.69 9.09 -34.02
N HIS A 8 47.19 7.92 -34.41
CA HIS A 8 46.51 6.64 -34.45
C HIS A 8 46.44 5.99 -33.06
N GLY A 9 45.35 5.26 -32.82
CA GLY A 9 45.25 4.29 -31.72
C GLY A 9 44.08 3.36 -31.97
N GLY A 10 44.34 2.21 -32.61
CA GLY A 10 43.35 1.16 -32.82
C GLY A 10 43.33 0.18 -31.65
N HIS A 11 42.14 -0.34 -31.33
CA HIS A 11 41.97 -1.70 -30.83
C HIS A 11 40.54 -2.17 -31.11
N GLY A 12 40.45 -3.30 -31.83
CA GLY A 12 39.19 -3.90 -32.25
C GLY A 12 38.47 -4.63 -31.11
N GLY A 13 37.15 -4.50 -31.10
CA GLY A 13 36.21 -5.34 -30.38
C GLY A 13 35.07 -5.70 -31.30
N ARG A 14 34.96 -6.98 -31.68
CA ARG A 14 33.97 -7.52 -32.62
C ARG A 14 32.55 -7.38 -32.05
N LEU A 15 31.64 -6.86 -32.88
CA LEU A 15 30.20 -6.94 -32.69
C LEU A 15 29.70 -8.38 -32.89
N VAL A 16 28.90 -8.87 -31.95
CA VAL A 16 28.13 -10.11 -32.05
C VAL A 16 26.69 -9.76 -32.47
N PRO A 17 26.17 -10.26 -33.60
CA PRO A 17 24.78 -10.05 -34.01
C PRO A 17 23.80 -11.08 -33.39
N PRO A 18 22.50 -10.74 -33.26
CA PRO A 18 21.48 -11.62 -32.69
C PRO A 18 21.02 -12.74 -33.66
N PRO A 19 20.61 -13.92 -33.14
CA PRO A 19 20.20 -15.05 -33.99
C PRO A 19 18.80 -14.87 -34.60
N ARG A 20 18.73 -15.09 -35.92
CA ARG A 20 17.50 -15.22 -36.72
C ARG A 20 16.87 -16.61 -36.53
N GLY A 21 15.54 -16.63 -36.66
CA GLY A 21 14.67 -17.76 -36.37
C GLY A 21 14.81 -18.99 -37.25
N LEU A 22 14.36 -20.11 -36.69
CA LEU A 22 14.16 -21.38 -37.38
C LEU A 22 12.69 -21.48 -37.82
N VAL A 23 12.49 -21.44 -39.14
CA VAL A 23 11.25 -21.86 -39.81
C VAL A 23 11.22 -23.39 -39.81
N ARG A 24 10.09 -23.98 -39.42
CA ARG A 24 9.75 -25.38 -39.74
C ARG A 24 8.37 -25.41 -40.37
N GLU A 25 8.35 -25.73 -41.65
CA GLU A 25 7.17 -26.16 -42.39
C GLU A 25 6.70 -27.52 -41.88
N GLY A 26 5.38 -27.70 -41.82
CA GLY A 26 4.73 -28.96 -41.45
C GLY A 26 3.35 -29.03 -42.10
N THR A 27 3.31 -29.68 -43.25
CA THR A 27 2.15 -30.06 -44.05
C THR A 27 1.17 -30.97 -43.29
N GLY A 28 -0.14 -30.80 -43.52
CA GLY A 28 -1.14 -31.69 -42.92
C GLY A 28 -2.61 -31.33 -43.16
N ARG A 29 -3.04 -31.33 -44.43
CA ARG A 29 -4.47 -31.43 -44.79
C ARG A 29 -5.04 -32.77 -44.29
N ARG A 30 -6.08 -32.76 -43.46
CA ARG A 30 -7.07 -33.84 -43.41
C ARG A 30 -8.49 -33.28 -43.24
N HIS A 31 -9.30 -33.55 -44.26
CA HIS A 31 -10.75 -33.53 -44.23
C HIS A 31 -11.31 -34.60 -43.27
N PHE A 32 -12.59 -34.44 -42.90
CA PHE A 32 -13.61 -35.39 -42.40
C PHE A 32 -14.25 -34.82 -41.12
N ALA A 33 -15.55 -34.88 -40.86
CA ALA A 33 -16.78 -35.07 -41.62
C ALA A 33 -17.92 -34.69 -40.64
N ARG A 34 -18.98 -34.09 -41.15
CA ARG A 34 -20.24 -33.80 -40.43
C ARG A 34 -21.18 -35.00 -40.61
N SER A 35 -21.62 -35.64 -39.51
CA SER A 35 -22.85 -36.45 -39.35
C SER A 35 -22.79 -37.13 -37.97
N GLY A 36 -23.81 -37.35 -37.15
CA GLY A 36 -25.26 -37.18 -37.18
C GLY A 36 -25.75 -37.31 -35.72
N ARG A 37 -26.82 -36.60 -35.32
CA ARG A 37 -28.19 -37.13 -35.10
C ARG A 37 -28.34 -38.39 -34.22
N GLY A 38 -29.12 -38.22 -33.14
CA GLY A 38 -29.91 -39.25 -32.45
C GLY A 38 -29.17 -39.95 -31.31
N THR A 39 -29.76 -40.30 -30.17
CA THR A 39 -31.14 -40.33 -29.70
C THR A 39 -31.11 -40.49 -28.16
N SER A 40 -32.22 -40.09 -27.54
CA SER A 40 -32.56 -40.24 -26.12
C SER A 40 -32.17 -41.57 -25.48
N SER A 41 -31.66 -41.50 -24.25
CA SER A 41 -31.97 -42.51 -23.23
C SER A 41 -32.06 -41.85 -21.85
N ASN A 42 -33.30 -41.60 -21.44
CA ASN A 42 -33.66 -41.04 -20.14
C ASN A 42 -33.61 -42.18 -19.11
N ARG A 43 -32.47 -42.36 -18.43
CA ARG A 43 -32.33 -43.31 -17.33
C ARG A 43 -32.47 -42.54 -16.01
N ARG A 44 -33.68 -42.54 -15.47
CA ARG A 44 -33.96 -42.09 -14.09
C ARG A 44 -33.16 -42.96 -13.12
N LEU A 45 -32.18 -42.37 -12.47
CA LEU A 45 -31.60 -42.88 -11.22
C LEU A 45 -31.86 -41.83 -10.15
N GLY A 46 -32.44 -42.28 -9.04
CA GLY A 46 -32.98 -41.45 -7.97
C GLY A 46 -31.92 -40.58 -7.29
N VAL A 47 -32.26 -39.30 -7.12
CA VAL A 47 -31.54 -38.38 -6.25
C VAL A 47 -32.08 -38.57 -4.84
N GLN A 48 -31.32 -39.28 -4.00
CA GLN A 48 -31.41 -39.14 -2.55
C GLN A 48 -30.74 -37.82 -2.13
N GLY A 49 -31.25 -37.24 -1.04
CA GLY A 49 -31.04 -35.86 -0.61
C GLY A 49 -29.58 -35.39 -0.58
N GLY A 50 -29.37 -34.21 -1.15
CA GLY A 50 -28.17 -33.40 -0.99
C GLY A 50 -28.55 -32.03 -0.41
N ASP A 51 -27.72 -31.54 0.51
CA ASP A 51 -27.86 -30.25 1.18
C ASP A 51 -28.23 -29.09 0.22
N PRO A 52 -29.13 -28.17 0.60
CA PRO A 52 -29.64 -27.13 -0.29
C PRO A 52 -28.63 -26.03 -0.66
N MET A 53 -27.35 -26.15 -0.26
CA MET A 53 -26.38 -25.05 -0.34
C MET A 53 -25.15 -25.30 -1.23
N SER A 54 -25.13 -26.36 -2.03
CA SER A 54 -24.01 -26.60 -2.97
C SER A 54 -24.50 -26.84 -4.39
N GLY A 55 -25.07 -25.78 -4.99
CA GLY A 55 -25.31 -25.69 -6.43
C GLY A 55 -24.82 -24.34 -6.96
N PRO A 56 -24.56 -24.19 -8.28
CA PRO A 56 -24.11 -22.92 -8.83
C PRO A 56 -25.14 -21.84 -8.49
N VAL A 57 -24.72 -20.83 -7.73
CA VAL A 57 -25.55 -19.69 -7.33
C VAL A 57 -26.07 -19.02 -8.60
N ARG A 58 -27.33 -19.30 -8.95
CA ARG A 58 -27.98 -18.69 -10.11
C ARG A 58 -28.15 -17.21 -9.81
N ALA A 59 -27.74 -16.33 -10.72
CA ALA A 59 -27.88 -14.87 -10.55
C ALA A 59 -29.32 -14.44 -10.13
N GLY A 60 -30.34 -15.21 -10.55
CA GLY A 60 -31.73 -14.99 -10.12
C GLY A 60 -31.98 -15.12 -8.61
N TYR A 61 -31.20 -15.94 -7.89
CA TYR A 61 -31.28 -16.06 -6.42
C TYR A 61 -30.86 -14.76 -5.72
N LEU A 62 -29.87 -14.05 -6.25
CA LEU A 62 -29.43 -12.76 -5.71
C LEU A 62 -30.50 -11.67 -5.91
N VAL A 63 -31.20 -11.70 -7.04
CA VAL A 63 -32.30 -10.76 -7.31
C VAL A 63 -33.52 -11.07 -6.44
N GLN A 64 -33.85 -12.36 -6.28
CA GLN A 64 -35.01 -12.81 -5.49
C GLN A 64 -34.82 -12.61 -3.98
N ASN A 65 -33.58 -12.69 -3.48
CA ASN A 65 -33.24 -12.51 -2.06
C ASN A 65 -32.57 -11.16 -1.78
N ARG A 66 -32.62 -10.23 -2.73
CA ARG A 66 -32.25 -8.83 -2.48
C ARG A 66 -33.29 -8.28 -1.50
N THR A 67 -32.95 -8.24 -0.22
CA THR A 67 -33.67 -7.46 0.78
C THR A 67 -33.38 -5.97 0.57
N THR A 68 -33.67 -5.44 -0.63
CA THR A 68 -33.92 -4.01 -0.69
C THR A 68 -35.21 -3.78 0.04
N ASP A 69 -35.22 -2.80 0.93
CA ASP A 69 -36.46 -2.19 1.37
C ASP A 69 -37.31 -1.90 0.10
N PRO A 70 -38.51 -2.49 -0.07
CA PRO A 70 -39.34 -2.24 -1.24
C PRO A 70 -39.73 -0.75 -1.37
N ALA A 71 -39.52 0.04 -0.31
CA ALA A 71 -39.60 1.49 -0.30
C ALA A 71 -38.30 2.22 -0.71
N TYR A 72 -37.24 1.51 -1.12
CA TYR A 72 -36.02 2.13 -1.63
C TYR A 72 -36.31 2.81 -2.98
N CYS A 73 -36.74 4.05 -2.92
CA CYS A 73 -36.60 4.98 -4.02
C CYS A 73 -35.13 5.40 -4.04
N PRO A 74 -34.37 5.15 -5.13
CA PRO A 74 -33.07 5.77 -5.26
C PRO A 74 -33.27 7.27 -5.13
N ALA A 75 -32.53 7.92 -4.23
CA ALA A 75 -32.57 9.37 -4.11
C ALA A 75 -32.38 9.96 -5.52
N PRO A 76 -33.19 10.96 -5.92
CA PRO A 76 -33.01 11.59 -7.21
C PRO A 76 -31.55 12.00 -7.35
N ALA A 77 -30.91 11.62 -8.46
CA ALA A 77 -29.53 11.96 -8.71
C ALA A 77 -29.43 13.48 -8.75
N VAL A 78 -29.00 14.08 -7.64
CA VAL A 78 -28.75 15.50 -7.56
C VAL A 78 -27.58 15.74 -8.51
N PRO A 79 -27.73 16.58 -9.56
CA PRO A 79 -26.61 16.94 -10.40
C PRO A 79 -25.56 17.59 -9.50
N VAL A 80 -24.46 16.88 -9.26
CA VAL A 80 -23.31 17.46 -8.57
C VAL A 80 -22.65 18.39 -9.58
N GLU A 81 -22.78 19.69 -9.36
CA GLU A 81 -22.06 20.68 -10.17
C GLU A 81 -20.56 20.50 -9.92
N ILE A 82 -19.84 20.07 -10.97
CA ILE A 82 -18.39 19.92 -10.93
C ILE A 82 -17.78 21.26 -11.35
N ASP A 83 -16.88 21.80 -10.52
CA ASP A 83 -16.16 23.02 -10.83
C ASP A 83 -15.34 22.85 -12.14
N PRO A 84 -15.37 23.82 -13.07
CA PRO A 84 -14.70 23.69 -14.36
C PRO A 84 -13.17 23.55 -14.25
N ALA A 85 -12.53 24.06 -13.19
CA ALA A 85 -11.11 23.84 -12.99
C ALA A 85 -10.83 22.39 -12.55
N THR A 86 -11.72 21.80 -11.76
CA THR A 86 -11.62 20.38 -11.39
C THR A 86 -11.76 19.47 -12.62
N GLU A 87 -12.71 19.78 -13.51
CA GLU A 87 -12.88 19.05 -14.78
C GLU A 87 -11.61 19.10 -15.64
N GLN A 88 -10.99 20.28 -15.76
CA GLN A 88 -9.72 20.43 -16.50
C GLN A 88 -8.58 19.59 -15.91
N VAL A 89 -8.46 19.53 -14.59
CA VAL A 89 -7.43 18.72 -13.92
C VAL A 89 -7.64 17.23 -14.19
N ILE A 90 -8.88 16.75 -14.14
CA ILE A 90 -9.22 15.35 -14.44
C ILE A 90 -8.97 15.03 -15.91
N ASP A 91 -9.33 15.94 -16.81
CA ASP A 91 -9.09 15.77 -18.24
C ASP A 91 -7.60 15.69 -18.57
N GLU A 92 -6.80 16.56 -17.96
CA GLU A 92 -5.35 16.53 -18.09
C GLU A 92 -4.77 15.22 -17.55
N LEU A 93 -5.26 14.73 -16.41
CA LEU A 93 -4.85 13.44 -15.86
C LEU A 93 -5.16 12.29 -16.82
N PHE A 94 -6.35 12.25 -17.41
CA PHE A 94 -6.74 11.20 -18.35
C PHE A 94 -5.88 11.24 -19.62
N LEU A 95 -5.55 12.42 -20.15
CA LEU A 95 -4.62 12.57 -21.27
C LEU A 95 -3.23 12.01 -20.92
N ARG A 96 -2.73 12.29 -19.72
CA ARG A 96 -1.45 11.74 -19.24
C ARG A 96 -1.48 10.22 -19.09
N LEU A 97 -2.58 9.65 -18.59
CA LEU A 97 -2.78 8.20 -18.49
C LEU A 97 -2.81 7.53 -19.86
N GLN A 98 -3.45 8.15 -20.86
CA GLN A 98 -3.43 7.65 -22.24
C GLN A 98 -2.02 7.65 -22.85
N GLY A 99 -1.19 8.64 -22.50
CA GLY A 99 0.21 8.68 -22.92
C GLY A 99 1.10 7.64 -22.22
N ALA A 100 0.83 7.32 -20.96
CA ALA A 100 1.63 6.38 -20.17
C ALA A 100 1.24 4.91 -20.38
N CYS A 101 -0.06 4.61 -20.57
CA CYS A 101 -0.58 3.25 -20.63
C CYS A 101 -0.93 2.86 -22.07
N GLY A 102 -0.16 1.95 -22.69
CA GLY A 102 -0.39 1.53 -24.08
C GLY A 102 -1.74 0.85 -24.35
N ALA A 103 -2.38 0.26 -23.33
CA ALA A 103 -3.65 -0.46 -23.45
C ALA A 103 -4.88 0.36 -22.97
N TRP A 104 -4.78 1.69 -22.86
CA TRP A 104 -5.86 2.54 -22.37
C TRP A 104 -7.19 2.38 -23.13
N ARG A 105 -7.14 2.08 -24.44
CA ARG A 105 -8.33 1.87 -25.28
C ARG A 105 -9.19 0.68 -24.84
N GLN A 106 -8.59 -0.29 -24.14
CA GLN A 106 -9.32 -1.43 -23.59
C GLN A 106 -10.13 -1.02 -22.36
N SER A 107 -9.60 -0.09 -21.55
CA SER A 107 -10.28 0.47 -20.39
C SER A 107 -11.38 1.46 -20.80
N TRP A 108 -11.12 2.27 -21.84
CA TRP A 108 -12.05 3.31 -22.31
C TRP A 108 -12.27 3.24 -23.83
N PRO A 109 -13.14 2.33 -24.31
CA PRO A 109 -13.36 2.13 -25.75
C PRO A 109 -14.10 3.28 -26.44
N ASN A 110 -14.94 4.02 -25.71
CA ASN A 110 -15.77 5.09 -26.24
C ASN A 110 -15.88 6.25 -25.25
N GLN A 111 -16.27 7.42 -25.76
CA GLN A 111 -16.33 8.66 -24.98
C GLN A 111 -17.25 8.54 -23.76
N LYS A 112 -18.43 7.92 -23.94
CA LYS A 112 -19.40 7.71 -22.86
C LYS A 112 -18.81 6.91 -21.69
N ILE A 113 -18.04 5.85 -21.95
CA ILE A 113 -17.39 5.06 -20.89
C ILE A 113 -16.25 5.88 -20.25
N MET A 114 -15.53 6.67 -21.03
CA MET A 114 -14.48 7.54 -20.50
C MET A 114 -15.05 8.61 -19.55
N ASP A 115 -16.14 9.28 -19.95
CA ASP A 115 -16.79 10.30 -19.12
C ASP A 115 -17.37 9.68 -17.84
N ALA A 116 -18.01 8.51 -17.94
CA ALA A 116 -18.46 7.76 -16.76
C ALA A 116 -17.28 7.37 -15.84
N SER A 117 -16.13 7.01 -16.42
CA SER A 117 -14.92 6.69 -15.66
C SER A 117 -14.32 7.91 -14.98
N LYS A 118 -14.33 9.08 -15.61
CA LYS A 118 -13.89 10.35 -14.99
C LYS A 118 -14.71 10.67 -13.75
N LEU A 119 -16.03 10.49 -13.82
CA LEU A 119 -16.92 10.67 -12.66
C LEU A 119 -16.60 9.69 -11.52
N GLU A 120 -16.37 8.42 -11.84
CA GLU A 120 -15.98 7.41 -10.84
C GLU A 120 -14.62 7.74 -10.19
N TRP A 121 -13.65 8.17 -11.00
CA TRP A 121 -12.33 8.60 -10.50
C TRP A 121 -12.45 9.84 -9.61
N LEU A 122 -13.26 10.81 -10.01
CA LEU A 122 -13.52 12.00 -9.20
C LEU A 122 -14.20 11.64 -7.88
N ALA A 123 -15.19 10.76 -7.90
CA ALA A 123 -15.85 10.26 -6.71
C ALA A 123 -14.85 9.58 -5.75
N GLU A 124 -13.95 8.76 -6.29
CA GLU A 124 -12.92 8.08 -5.50
C GLU A 124 -11.86 9.06 -4.94
N PHE A 125 -11.51 10.10 -5.69
CA PHE A 125 -10.62 11.18 -5.22
C PHE A 125 -11.24 11.96 -4.06
N MET A 126 -12.53 12.30 -4.17
CA MET A 126 -13.26 12.96 -3.08
C MET A 126 -13.36 12.06 -1.85
N ARG A 127 -13.72 10.78 -2.03
CA ARG A 127 -13.83 9.79 -0.94
C ARG A 127 -12.50 9.60 -0.21
N SER A 128 -11.39 9.65 -0.94
CA SER A 128 -10.06 9.45 -0.41
C SER A 128 -9.33 10.73 -0.02
N GLY A 129 -9.95 11.91 -0.20
CA GLY A 129 -9.38 13.20 0.18
C GLY A 129 -8.16 13.64 -0.66
N ILE A 130 -8.07 13.27 -1.93
CA ILE A 130 -7.03 13.78 -2.83
C ILE A 130 -7.39 15.21 -3.23
N THR A 131 -6.56 16.17 -2.84
CA THR A 131 -6.79 17.60 -3.03
C THR A 131 -5.61 18.35 -3.62
N SER A 132 -4.45 17.71 -3.77
CA SER A 132 -3.22 18.37 -4.24
C SER A 132 -2.70 17.83 -5.56
N MET A 133 -2.24 18.74 -6.43
CA MET A 133 -1.62 18.40 -7.72
C MET A 133 -0.34 17.56 -7.55
N ASP A 134 0.40 17.74 -6.45
CA ASP A 134 1.62 16.97 -6.22
C ASP A 134 1.33 15.50 -5.92
N GLN A 135 0.16 15.20 -5.34
CA GLN A 135 -0.33 13.83 -5.12
C GLN A 135 -0.63 13.15 -6.45
N LEU A 136 -1.29 13.84 -7.39
CA LEU A 136 -1.56 13.34 -8.74
C LEU A 136 -0.25 13.12 -9.53
N ARG A 137 0.71 14.04 -9.41
CA ARG A 137 2.04 13.90 -10.03
C ARG A 137 2.80 12.71 -9.46
N HIS A 138 2.71 12.47 -8.15
CA HIS A 138 3.31 11.29 -7.53
C HIS A 138 2.67 9.99 -8.04
N GLY A 139 1.33 9.92 -8.08
CA GLY A 139 0.60 8.79 -8.66
C GLY A 139 1.00 8.51 -10.10
N MET A 140 1.14 9.54 -10.93
CA MET A 140 1.60 9.39 -12.32
C MET A 140 3.02 8.83 -12.44
N ARG A 141 3.95 9.21 -11.54
CA ARG A 141 5.30 8.61 -11.51
C ARG A 141 5.23 7.11 -11.22
N MET A 142 4.34 6.69 -10.33
CA MET A 142 4.12 5.29 -10.01
C MET A 142 3.48 4.51 -11.17
N VAL A 143 2.54 5.12 -11.91
CA VAL A 143 2.00 4.54 -13.16
C VAL A 143 3.13 4.19 -14.11
N SER A 144 4.01 5.15 -14.39
CA SER A 144 5.17 4.93 -15.28
C SER A 144 6.13 3.86 -14.77
N ALA A 145 6.29 3.73 -13.45
CA ALA A 145 7.13 2.70 -12.84
C ALA A 145 6.49 1.29 -12.85
N SER A 146 5.16 1.19 -12.91
CA SER A 146 4.40 -0.05 -12.67
C SER A 146 4.58 -1.16 -13.72
N LYS A 147 5.33 -0.93 -14.81
CA LYS A 147 5.54 -1.86 -15.95
C LYS A 147 4.27 -2.40 -16.63
N SER A 148 3.08 -2.04 -16.15
CA SER A 148 1.79 -2.46 -16.70
C SER A 148 1.42 -1.59 -17.90
N ALA A 149 0.92 -2.23 -18.97
CA ALA A 149 0.36 -1.51 -20.11
C ALA A 149 -1.09 -1.01 -19.86
N PHE A 150 -1.74 -1.49 -18.79
CA PHE A 150 -3.13 -1.19 -18.47
C PHE A 150 -3.26 0.02 -17.54
N VAL A 151 -4.38 0.74 -17.67
CA VAL A 151 -4.76 1.80 -16.73
C VAL A 151 -5.10 1.16 -15.38
N PRO A 152 -4.57 1.65 -14.26
CA PRO A 152 -4.92 1.14 -12.94
C PRO A 152 -6.40 1.40 -12.63
N ALA A 153 -6.99 0.59 -11.74
CA ALA A 153 -8.29 0.93 -11.16
C ALA A 153 -8.17 2.22 -10.30
N PRO A 154 -9.23 3.04 -10.19
CA PRO A 154 -9.17 4.31 -9.46
C PRO A 154 -8.63 4.16 -8.03
N GLY A 155 -9.11 3.18 -7.26
CA GLY A 155 -8.60 2.94 -5.90
C GLY A 155 -7.13 2.52 -5.84
N VAL A 156 -6.62 1.83 -6.87
CA VAL A 156 -5.18 1.50 -6.96
C VAL A 156 -4.38 2.76 -7.24
N PHE A 157 -4.85 3.62 -8.15
CA PHE A 157 -4.20 4.89 -8.44
C PHE A 157 -4.17 5.82 -7.21
N VAL A 158 -5.28 5.92 -6.47
CA VAL A 158 -5.34 6.66 -5.20
C VAL A 158 -4.30 6.16 -4.20
N SER A 159 -4.09 4.85 -4.10
CA SER A 159 -3.07 4.29 -3.22
C SER A 159 -1.65 4.74 -3.59
N TRP A 160 -1.40 5.05 -4.87
CA TRP A 160 -0.14 5.59 -5.35
C TRP A 160 -0.04 7.11 -5.24
N CYS A 161 -1.16 7.82 -5.09
CA CYS A 161 -1.17 9.26 -4.80
C CYS A 161 -0.78 9.56 -3.35
N PHE A 162 -0.86 8.57 -2.48
CA PHE A 162 -0.48 8.68 -1.09
C PHE A 162 1.04 8.69 -0.93
N ALA A 163 1.59 9.83 -0.51
CA ALA A 163 3.01 9.98 -0.16
C ALA A 163 3.13 10.57 1.26
N PRO A 164 3.78 9.89 2.21
CA PRO A 164 3.97 10.41 3.56
C PRO A 164 4.75 11.74 3.57
N GLU A 165 5.67 11.93 2.63
CA GLU A 165 6.46 13.17 2.51
C GLU A 165 5.57 14.39 2.22
N GLY A 166 4.47 14.21 1.49
CA GLY A 166 3.50 15.27 1.21
C GLY A 166 2.72 15.72 2.45
N LEU A 167 2.69 14.90 3.50
CA LEU A 167 2.11 15.23 4.81
C LEU A 167 3.13 15.86 5.78
N GLY A 168 4.37 16.12 5.32
CA GLY A 168 5.47 16.54 6.19
C GLY A 168 6.02 15.42 7.07
N LEU A 169 5.63 14.16 6.80
CA LEU A 169 6.12 13.00 7.53
C LEU A 169 7.45 12.52 6.93
N PRO A 170 8.38 11.97 7.75
CA PRO A 170 9.63 11.42 7.24
C PRO A 170 9.37 10.23 6.31
N SER A 171 10.28 10.00 5.36
CA SER A 171 10.25 8.81 4.51
C SER A 171 10.38 7.54 5.35
N VAL A 172 9.92 6.40 4.81
CA VAL A 172 9.89 5.10 5.50
C VAL A 172 11.27 4.73 6.05
N GLU A 173 12.34 4.90 5.26
CA GLU A 173 13.71 4.57 5.66
C GLU A 173 14.20 5.45 6.83
N VAL A 174 13.94 6.76 6.77
CA VAL A 174 14.32 7.71 7.83
C VAL A 174 13.54 7.42 9.10
N ALA A 175 12.22 7.20 8.98
CA ALA A 175 11.35 6.83 10.09
C ALA A 175 11.79 5.50 10.73
N TYR A 176 12.14 4.50 9.92
CA TYR A 176 12.63 3.21 10.39
C TYR A 176 13.96 3.33 11.14
N SER A 177 14.89 4.14 10.63
CA SER A 177 16.17 4.38 11.29
C SER A 177 16.01 5.01 12.68
N GLN A 178 15.06 5.93 12.84
CA GLN A 178 14.72 6.52 14.13
C GLN A 178 14.01 5.49 15.04
N ALA A 179 13.07 4.72 14.49
CA ALA A 179 12.38 3.66 15.20
C ALA A 179 13.37 2.67 15.83
N LEU A 180 14.37 2.21 15.07
CA LEU A 180 15.41 1.32 15.59
C LEU A 180 16.23 1.96 16.72
N ARG A 181 16.67 3.22 16.54
CA ARG A 181 17.45 3.94 17.58
C ARG A 181 16.68 4.07 18.89
N ASN A 182 15.38 4.37 18.80
CA ASN A 182 14.54 4.58 19.98
C ASN A 182 13.91 3.29 20.52
N SER A 183 14.04 2.16 19.82
CA SER A 183 13.47 0.88 20.28
C SER A 183 14.24 0.25 21.44
N HIS A 184 15.53 0.57 21.59
CA HIS A 184 16.35 0.02 22.66
C HIS A 184 15.77 0.37 24.05
N PRO A 185 15.71 -0.57 25.02
CA PRO A 185 15.12 -0.32 26.34
C PRO A 185 15.71 0.90 27.08
N GLY A 186 17.00 1.17 26.90
CA GLY A 186 17.65 2.35 27.49
C GLY A 186 17.19 3.71 26.93
N MET A 187 16.45 3.71 25.82
CA MET A 187 15.85 4.90 25.20
C MET A 187 14.37 5.08 25.54
N GLU A 188 13.78 4.12 26.26
CA GLU A 188 12.39 4.19 26.70
C GLU A 188 12.17 5.48 27.51
N GLY A 189 11.21 6.29 27.07
CA GLY A 189 10.90 7.58 27.71
C GLY A 189 11.85 8.75 27.42
N ARG A 190 12.98 8.51 26.77
CA ARG A 190 14.00 9.54 26.44
C ARG A 190 14.18 9.76 24.95
N GLY A 191 13.68 8.85 24.12
CA GLY A 191 13.75 8.93 22.66
C GLY A 191 13.03 10.17 22.10
N LYS A 192 13.74 10.95 21.28
CA LYS A 192 13.14 12.03 20.48
C LYS A 192 12.50 11.42 19.24
N TRP A 193 11.24 11.74 18.99
CA TRP A 193 10.48 11.27 17.83
C TRP A 193 10.26 12.43 16.86
N PHE A 194 10.41 12.20 15.55
CA PHE A 194 10.14 13.22 14.54
C PHE A 194 8.65 13.53 14.46
N HIS A 195 7.82 12.51 14.56
CA HIS A 195 6.37 12.62 14.49
C HIS A 195 5.72 11.54 15.38
N PRO A 196 4.56 11.82 16.00
CA PRO A 196 3.78 10.80 16.72
C PRO A 196 3.49 9.54 15.89
N ALA A 197 3.33 9.68 14.57
CA ALA A 197 3.17 8.55 13.64
C ALA A 197 4.31 7.53 13.73
N VAL A 198 5.55 8.00 13.85
CA VAL A 198 6.73 7.13 13.93
C VAL A 198 6.70 6.33 15.24
N TYR A 199 6.33 6.98 16.35
CA TYR A 199 6.18 6.31 17.64
C TYR A 199 5.09 5.24 17.60
N HIS A 200 3.88 5.59 17.15
CA HIS A 200 2.76 4.64 17.09
C HIS A 200 3.01 3.50 16.13
N ALA A 201 3.68 3.76 15.01
CA ALA A 201 4.12 2.72 14.10
C ALA A 201 5.15 1.79 14.74
N THR A 202 6.10 2.34 15.53
CA THR A 202 7.10 1.55 16.26
C THR A 202 6.43 0.70 17.35
N ALA A 203 5.50 1.27 18.11
CA ALA A 203 4.73 0.56 19.13
C ALA A 203 3.88 -0.56 18.53
N ALA A 204 3.20 -0.29 17.40
CA ALA A 204 2.40 -1.29 16.69
C ALA A 204 3.25 -2.38 16.02
N ALA A 205 4.44 -2.04 15.53
CA ALA A 205 5.40 -3.01 14.99
C ALA A 205 6.06 -3.83 16.11
N GLY A 206 6.20 -3.26 17.30
CA GLY A 206 6.78 -3.85 18.51
C GLY A 206 8.26 -3.49 18.67
N PHE A 207 8.59 -2.73 19.72
CA PHE A 207 9.95 -2.25 20.01
C PHE A 207 11.00 -3.38 20.06
N LEU A 208 10.69 -4.49 20.73
CA LEU A 208 11.58 -5.65 20.78
C LEU A 208 11.65 -6.37 19.43
N SER A 209 10.51 -6.52 18.75
CA SER A 209 10.45 -7.19 17.45
C SER A 209 11.36 -6.52 16.43
N LEU A 210 11.35 -5.19 16.37
CA LEU A 210 12.21 -4.42 15.45
C LEU A 210 13.70 -4.58 15.74
N GLN A 211 14.10 -4.83 16.99
CA GLN A 211 15.50 -5.09 17.35
C GLN A 211 15.95 -6.51 17.00
N THR A 212 15.05 -7.48 17.10
CA THR A 212 15.38 -8.90 16.88
C THR A 212 15.29 -9.33 15.42
N LEU A 213 14.46 -8.65 14.63
CA LEU A 213 14.21 -9.04 13.24
C LEU A 213 15.38 -8.63 12.34
N PRO A 214 15.67 -9.40 11.27
CA PRO A 214 16.59 -8.97 10.24
C PRO A 214 16.04 -7.72 9.54
N ARG A 215 16.95 -6.85 9.06
CA ARG A 215 16.60 -5.52 8.54
C ARG A 215 15.48 -5.55 7.51
N GLU A 216 15.51 -6.48 6.55
CA GLU A 216 14.50 -6.57 5.49
C GLU A 216 13.08 -6.78 6.05
N LEU A 217 12.91 -7.78 6.92
CA LEU A 217 11.61 -8.06 7.55
C LEU A 217 11.20 -6.95 8.53
N GLY A 218 12.16 -6.35 9.22
CA GLY A 218 11.94 -5.22 10.12
C GLY A 218 11.40 -4.00 9.37
N VAL A 219 12.02 -3.64 8.24
CA VAL A 219 11.57 -2.55 7.37
C VAL A 219 10.16 -2.84 6.85
N THR A 220 9.91 -4.03 6.29
CA THR A 220 8.58 -4.36 5.75
C THR A 220 7.49 -4.30 6.82
N ARG A 221 7.74 -4.86 8.01
CA ARG A 221 6.77 -4.83 9.12
C ARG A 221 6.53 -3.39 9.61
N PHE A 222 7.60 -2.61 9.75
CA PHE A 222 7.49 -1.21 10.14
C PHE A 222 6.76 -0.38 9.09
N GLU A 223 7.09 -0.54 7.81
CA GLU A 223 6.48 0.16 6.68
C GLU A 223 4.97 -0.04 6.66
N GLN A 224 4.50 -1.29 6.81
CA GLN A 224 3.07 -1.59 6.89
C GLN A 224 2.39 -0.79 8.01
N LYS A 225 2.96 -0.80 9.22
CA LYS A 225 2.41 -0.09 10.38
C LYS A 225 2.53 1.42 10.27
N TYR A 226 3.60 1.90 9.65
CA TYR A 226 3.83 3.32 9.42
C TYR A 226 2.82 3.88 8.41
N LEU A 227 2.63 3.21 7.27
CA LEU A 227 1.65 3.61 6.28
C LEU A 227 0.22 3.58 6.83
N GLU A 228 -0.12 2.60 7.69
CA GLU A 228 -1.39 2.60 8.43
C GLU A 228 -1.56 3.89 9.25
N GLN A 229 -0.54 4.31 10.02
CA GLN A 229 -0.62 5.55 10.81
C GLN A 229 -0.67 6.80 9.92
N CYS A 230 0.11 6.84 8.85
CA CYS A 230 0.11 7.98 7.93
C CYS A 230 -1.25 8.12 7.23
N ARG A 231 -1.95 7.01 6.94
CA ARG A 231 -3.32 7.04 6.40
C ARG A 231 -4.35 7.58 7.40
N LYS A 232 -4.22 7.26 8.68
CA LYS A 232 -5.08 7.85 9.72
C LYS A 232 -4.95 9.37 9.76
N ILE A 233 -3.71 9.87 9.74
CA ILE A 233 -3.43 11.31 9.67
C ILE A 233 -4.02 11.90 8.39
N TRP A 234 -3.89 11.21 7.28
CA TRP A 234 -4.47 11.64 6.00
C TRP A 234 -6.00 11.77 6.05
N HIS A 235 -6.68 10.87 6.76
CA HIS A 235 -8.12 10.95 6.99
C HIS A 235 -8.52 12.00 8.05
N GLY A 236 -7.55 12.72 8.63
CA GLY A 236 -7.78 13.73 9.67
C GLY A 236 -7.94 13.14 11.08
N GLU A 237 -7.61 11.88 11.30
CA GLU A 237 -7.57 11.30 12.64
C GLU A 237 -6.31 11.78 13.37
N GLU A 238 -6.50 12.41 14.54
CA GLU A 238 -5.39 12.77 15.41
C GLU A 238 -4.82 11.53 16.09
N LEU A 239 -3.52 11.28 15.90
CA LEU A 239 -2.83 10.25 16.65
C LEU A 239 -2.62 10.69 18.10
N PRO A 240 -2.71 9.78 19.07
CA PRO A 240 -2.44 10.12 20.47
C PRO A 240 -1.05 10.77 20.60
N PRO A 241 -0.85 11.71 21.54
CA PRO A 241 0.49 12.21 21.79
C PRO A 241 1.40 11.05 22.22
N VAL A 242 2.68 11.13 21.87
CA VAL A 242 3.68 10.16 22.33
C VAL A 242 3.65 10.14 23.86
N PRO A 243 3.46 8.97 24.51
CA PRO A 243 3.61 8.84 25.95
C PRO A 243 5.01 9.30 26.34
N VAL A 244 5.10 10.51 26.87
CA VAL A 244 6.28 10.94 27.61
C VAL A 244 6.30 10.00 28.81
N ALA A 245 7.34 9.17 28.93
CA ALA A 245 7.47 8.34 30.11
C ALA A 245 7.48 9.30 31.30
N GLN A 246 6.39 9.32 32.05
CA GLN A 246 6.39 9.86 33.39
C GLN A 246 7.35 8.95 34.12
N LEU A 247 8.59 9.41 34.30
CA LEU A 247 9.52 8.79 35.23
C LEU A 247 8.69 8.53 36.49
N ALA A 248 8.67 7.27 36.97
CA ALA A 248 8.09 6.97 38.26
C ALA A 248 8.60 8.04 39.23
N ALA A 249 7.69 8.70 39.96
CA ALA A 249 8.04 9.78 40.87
C ALA A 249 9.31 9.36 41.61
N PRO A 250 10.37 10.21 41.65
CA PRO A 250 11.67 9.81 42.16
C PRO A 250 11.43 9.10 43.48
N GLY A 251 11.79 7.81 43.54
CA GLY A 251 11.63 7.03 44.76
C GLY A 251 12.23 7.84 45.90
N LYS A 252 11.52 7.95 47.04
CA LYS A 252 11.89 8.82 48.17
C LYS A 252 13.41 8.83 48.32
N SER A 253 14.05 9.97 48.03
CA SER A 253 15.49 10.11 48.20
C SER A 253 15.79 9.81 49.66
N ILE A 254 16.48 8.70 49.92
CA ILE A 254 16.90 8.36 51.27
C ILE A 254 17.91 9.44 51.67
N THR A 255 17.61 10.21 52.72
CA THR A 255 18.50 11.25 53.19
C THR A 255 19.79 10.62 53.74
N PRO A 256 20.93 11.32 53.70
CA PRO A 256 22.20 10.76 54.17
C PRO A 256 22.14 10.32 55.65
N GLU A 257 21.28 10.93 56.46
CA GLU A 257 21.05 10.55 57.85
C GLU A 257 20.46 9.14 57.97
N VAL A 258 19.43 8.83 57.17
CA VAL A 258 18.80 7.50 57.15
C VAL A 258 19.78 6.46 56.61
N GLY A 259 20.60 6.83 55.61
CA GLY A 259 21.66 5.96 55.11
C GLY A 259 22.74 5.66 56.16
N ASN A 260 23.17 6.68 56.90
CA ASN A 260 24.16 6.55 57.97
C ASN A 260 23.63 5.71 59.15
N GLN A 261 22.36 5.86 59.49
CA GLN A 261 21.72 5.05 60.53
C GLN A 261 21.64 3.57 60.12
N ALA A 262 21.23 3.28 58.88
CA ALA A 262 21.24 1.91 58.36
C ALA A 262 22.66 1.31 58.32
N LEU A 263 23.68 2.12 57.99
CA LEU A 263 25.09 1.70 58.04
C LEU A 263 25.56 1.41 59.47
N ALA A 264 25.14 2.21 60.45
CA ALA A 264 25.44 1.99 61.86
C ALA A 264 24.81 0.68 62.36
N ASP A 265 23.54 0.44 62.04
CA ASP A 265 22.84 -0.81 62.40
C ASP A 265 23.52 -2.04 61.80
N LEU A 266 23.96 -1.95 60.54
CA LEU A 266 24.70 -3.04 59.87
C LEU A 266 26.08 -3.29 60.50
N ARG A 267 26.76 -2.22 60.96
CA ARG A 267 28.05 -2.33 61.66
C ARG A 267 27.88 -2.93 63.06
N ALA A 268 26.83 -2.56 63.79
CA ALA A 268 26.48 -3.15 65.09
C ALA A 268 26.19 -4.66 64.96
N ARG A 269 25.36 -5.04 63.97
CA ARG A 269 25.06 -6.45 63.70
C ARG A 269 26.27 -7.30 63.32
N ARG A 270 27.28 -6.74 62.64
CA ARG A 270 28.51 -7.47 62.25
C ARG A 270 29.59 -7.52 63.34
N SER A 271 29.59 -6.59 64.28
CA SER A 271 30.57 -6.55 65.38
C SER A 271 30.18 -7.45 66.56
N GLY A 272 28.99 -8.06 66.55
CA GLY A 272 28.52 -8.94 67.62
C GLY A 272 28.01 -8.20 68.85
N GLU A 273 27.92 -6.87 68.81
CA GLU A 273 27.20 -6.07 69.79
C GLU A 273 25.70 -6.17 69.50
N THR A 274 25.11 -7.29 69.89
CA THR A 274 23.66 -7.38 70.06
C THR A 274 23.41 -8.15 71.34
N GLN A 275 23.28 -7.39 72.43
CA GLN A 275 22.43 -7.72 73.57
C GLN A 275 21.52 -6.53 73.83
#